data_AF-A0A7X3Z9X9-F1
#
_entry.id   AF-A0A7X3Z9X9-F1
#
_cell.length_a   1.000
_cell.length_b   1.000
_cell.length_c   1.000
_cell.angle_alpha   90.00
_cell.angle_beta   90.00
_cell.angle_gamma   90.00
#
_symmetry.space_group_name_H-M   'P 1'
#
loop_
_entity.id
_entity.type
_entity.pdbx_description
1 polymer ?
#
loop_
_entity_poly.entity_id
_entity_poly.type
_entity_poly.pdbx_seq_one_letter_code
_entity_poly.pdbx_strand_id
1 'polypeptide(L)'
;MAMTRVSINPGRVDWSGENPGIYLKSDPSADRYDALALFFRVVLSPFGRGHAGLVIGQPDGDAGWPDAPNLIMTDNQRMMRWIVDGWVSKMPTFVGKSGLQCMTWLDCDSVERRPGDLKTRYSETVCGSGVTLE
;
A
#
# COMPACT_ATOMS: atom_id res chain seq x y z
N MET A 1 16.48 37.89 -4.64
CA MET A 1 16.37 36.85 -3.58
C MET A 1 14.91 36.47 -3.46
N ALA A 2 14.57 35.19 -3.63
CA ALA A 2 13.20 34.73 -3.37
C ALA A 2 12.95 34.75 -1.86
N MET A 3 11.86 35.38 -1.40
CA MET A 3 11.49 35.34 0.00
C MET A 3 11.17 33.90 0.41
N THR A 4 11.83 33.43 1.47
CA THR A 4 11.49 32.15 2.11
C THR A 4 10.07 32.24 2.66
N ARG A 5 9.14 31.46 2.12
CA ARG A 5 7.77 31.38 2.64
C ARG A 5 7.81 30.76 4.04
N VAL A 6 7.15 31.42 4.99
CA VAL A 6 6.92 30.87 6.33
C VAL A 6 5.78 29.85 6.23
N SER A 7 6.02 28.63 6.68
CA SER A 7 4.98 27.60 6.70
C SER A 7 3.91 27.97 7.72
N ILE A 8 2.64 27.81 7.35
CA ILE A 8 1.52 27.96 8.28
C ILE A 8 1.59 26.87 9.38
N ASN A 9 2.05 25.67 9.01
CA ASN A 9 2.27 24.56 9.93
C ASN A 9 3.78 24.25 9.99
N PRO A 10 4.46 24.47 11.13
CA PRO A 10 5.90 24.21 11.25
C PRO A 10 6.23 22.71 11.33
N GLY A 11 5.19 21.86 11.45
CA GLY A 11 5.35 20.41 11.46
C GLY A 11 5.91 19.86 10.14
N ARG A 12 6.59 18.72 10.23
CA ARG A 12 7.06 17.99 9.05
C ARG A 12 5.89 17.22 8.45
N VAL A 13 5.68 17.34 7.13
CA VAL A 13 4.79 16.44 6.40
C VAL A 13 5.39 15.04 6.46
N ASP A 14 4.64 14.08 6.98
CA ASP A 14 5.11 12.70 7.07
C ASP A 14 5.08 12.05 5.68
N TRP A 15 3.90 11.99 5.06
CA TRP A 15 3.78 11.74 3.63
C TRP A 15 2.49 12.36 3.09
N SER A 16 2.40 12.47 1.77
CA SER A 16 1.19 12.92 1.06
C SER A 16 1.01 12.11 -0.22
N GLY A 17 -0.23 11.86 -0.62
CA GLY A 17 -0.54 11.03 -1.77
C GLY A 17 -1.95 10.44 -1.73
N GLU A 18 -2.15 9.39 -2.52
CA GLU A 18 -3.36 8.58 -2.54
C GLU A 18 -3.14 7.26 -1.79
N ASN A 19 -4.14 6.82 -1.04
CA ASN A 19 -4.16 5.51 -0.40
C ASN A 19 -5.58 4.89 -0.39
N PRO A 20 -6.09 4.42 -1.55
CA PRO A 20 -7.33 3.64 -1.53
C PRO A 20 -7.09 2.28 -0.85
N GLY A 21 -8.05 1.89 -0.01
CA GLY A 21 -8.06 0.59 0.65
C GLY A 21 -9.22 -0.28 0.21
N ILE A 22 -8.97 -1.58 0.09
CA ILE A 22 -9.97 -2.61 -0.23
C ILE A 22 -9.95 -3.62 0.92
N TYR A 23 -11.12 -3.85 1.52
CA TYR A 23 -11.27 -4.80 2.62
C TYR A 23 -12.41 -5.74 2.26
N LEU A 24 -12.10 -7.03 2.14
CA LEU A 24 -13.04 -8.03 1.66
C LEU A 24 -13.50 -8.93 2.79
N LYS A 25 -14.80 -9.25 2.78
CA LYS A 25 -15.41 -10.28 3.60
C LYS A 25 -16.21 -11.21 2.70
N SER A 26 -16.04 -12.51 2.88
CA SER A 26 -16.90 -13.53 2.30
C SER A 26 -18.23 -13.61 3.04
N ASP A 27 -18.21 -13.37 4.36
CA ASP A 27 -19.41 -13.23 5.20
C ASP A 27 -19.53 -11.77 5.71
N PRO A 28 -20.57 -11.02 5.29
CA PRO A 28 -20.80 -9.65 5.77
C PRO A 28 -20.94 -9.52 7.29
N SER A 29 -21.34 -10.59 7.98
CA SER A 29 -21.52 -10.64 9.43
C SER A 29 -20.24 -10.97 10.20
N ALA A 30 -19.20 -11.44 9.52
CA ALA A 30 -17.92 -11.75 10.16
C ALA A 30 -17.30 -10.50 10.79
N ASP A 31 -16.66 -10.67 11.93
CA ASP A 31 -15.89 -9.61 12.59
C ASP A 31 -14.57 -9.32 11.85
N ARG A 32 -14.02 -10.33 11.19
CA ARG A 32 -12.74 -10.29 10.46
C ARG A 32 -12.91 -10.04 8.97
N TYR A 33 -11.82 -9.60 8.36
CA TYR A 33 -11.67 -9.51 6.90
C TYR A 33 -10.89 -10.71 6.40
N ASP A 34 -11.31 -11.25 5.26
CA ASP A 34 -10.64 -12.37 4.59
C ASP A 34 -9.43 -11.89 3.78
N ALA A 35 -9.49 -10.65 3.26
CA ALA A 35 -8.38 -10.03 2.56
C ALA A 35 -8.34 -8.52 2.78
N LEU A 36 -7.13 -7.97 2.81
CA LEU A 36 -6.86 -6.55 2.92
C LEU A 36 -5.93 -6.15 1.77
N ALA A 37 -6.22 -5.03 1.10
CA ALA A 37 -5.30 -4.46 0.14
C ALA A 37 -5.26 -2.94 0.27
N LEU A 38 -4.09 -2.37 0.03
CA LEU A 38 -3.87 -0.93 -0.10
C LEU A 38 -3.11 -0.68 -1.39
N PHE A 39 -3.50 0.35 -2.12
CA PHE A 39 -2.64 0.94 -3.15
C PHE A 39 -2.10 2.26 -2.64
N PHE A 40 -0.86 2.59 -2.97
CA PHE A 40 -0.24 3.87 -2.63
C PHE A 40 0.21 4.56 -3.90
N ARG A 41 -0.11 5.85 -4.00
CA ARG A 41 0.57 6.81 -4.88
C ARG A 41 1.11 7.94 -4.02
N VAL A 42 2.32 7.78 -3.52
CA VAL A 42 2.97 8.77 -2.65
C VAL A 42 3.61 9.85 -3.51
N VAL A 43 3.18 11.09 -3.32
CA VAL A 43 3.73 12.27 -4.02
C VAL A 43 4.81 12.98 -3.20
N LEU A 44 4.83 12.78 -1.87
CA LEU A 44 5.82 13.36 -0.97
C LEU A 44 6.05 12.45 0.24
N SER A 45 7.32 12.22 0.60
CA SER A 45 7.76 11.64 1.87
C SER A 45 9.23 12.02 2.14
N PRO A 46 9.79 11.79 3.34
CA PRO A 46 11.22 11.89 3.62
C PRO A 46 12.12 11.03 2.71
N PHE A 47 11.57 10.00 2.07
CA PHE A 47 12.30 9.06 1.21
C PHE A 47 11.94 9.21 -0.29
N GLY A 48 11.32 10.34 -0.65
CA GLY A 48 10.90 10.63 -2.03
C GLY A 48 9.48 10.16 -2.32
N ARG A 49 9.16 10.08 -3.62
CA ARG A 49 7.87 9.61 -4.14
C ARG A 49 7.93 8.12 -4.48
N GLY A 50 6.78 7.50 -4.70
CA GLY A 50 6.71 6.13 -5.20
C GLY A 50 5.29 5.57 -5.18
N HIS A 51 5.17 4.33 -5.61
CA HIS A 51 3.94 3.55 -5.64
C HIS A 51 4.10 2.27 -4.85
N ALA A 52 2.98 1.74 -4.38
CA ALA A 52 2.95 0.38 -3.86
C ALA A 52 1.58 -0.28 -4.01
N GLY A 53 1.59 -1.58 -4.30
CA GLY A 53 0.45 -2.46 -4.07
C GLY A 53 0.75 -3.35 -2.88
N LEU A 54 -0.03 -3.25 -1.81
CA LEU A 54 0.00 -4.14 -0.64
C LEU A 54 -1.21 -5.06 -0.72
N VAL A 55 -0.99 -6.37 -0.67
CA VAL A 55 -2.04 -7.39 -0.62
C VAL A 55 -1.73 -8.33 0.54
N ILE A 56 -2.67 -8.42 1.47
CA ILE A 56 -2.68 -9.40 2.56
C ILE A 56 -3.93 -10.26 2.37
N GLY A 57 -3.83 -11.28 1.52
CA GLY A 57 -4.92 -12.19 1.21
C GLY A 57 -5.12 -13.30 2.24
N GLN A 58 -4.22 -13.43 3.22
CA GLN A 58 -4.41 -14.25 4.41
C GLN A 58 -3.94 -13.46 5.65
N PRO A 59 -4.78 -12.56 6.21
CA PRO A 59 -4.40 -11.67 7.30
C PRO A 59 -3.87 -12.36 8.56
N ASP A 60 -4.41 -13.52 8.87
CA ASP A 60 -4.04 -14.32 10.04
C ASP A 60 -3.14 -15.52 9.68
N GLY A 61 -2.62 -15.59 8.44
CA GLY A 61 -1.66 -16.60 7.99
C GLY A 61 -0.21 -16.23 8.30
N ASP A 62 0.72 -17.18 8.20
CA ASP A 62 2.14 -17.05 8.58
C ASP A 62 3.12 -17.16 7.41
N ALA A 63 2.61 -17.24 6.18
CA ALA A 63 3.41 -17.29 4.96
C ALA A 63 3.29 -16.02 4.12
N GLY A 64 4.36 -15.69 3.40
CA GLY A 64 4.40 -14.66 2.36
C GLY A 64 4.24 -15.27 0.95
N TRP A 65 4.27 -14.43 -0.08
CA TRP A 65 4.37 -14.89 -1.46
C TRP A 65 5.66 -15.70 -1.72
N PRO A 66 5.62 -16.82 -2.46
CA PRO A 66 4.49 -17.33 -3.24
C PRO A 66 3.53 -18.28 -2.51
N ASP A 67 3.84 -18.68 -1.28
CA ASP A 67 3.06 -19.71 -0.56
C ASP A 67 1.71 -19.19 -0.06
N ALA A 68 1.60 -17.88 0.19
CA ALA A 68 0.35 -17.19 0.46
C ALA A 68 0.30 -15.83 -0.27
N PRO A 69 -0.90 -15.30 -0.57
CA PRO A 69 -1.08 -13.99 -1.22
C PRO A 69 -0.84 -12.82 -0.25
N ASN A 70 0.27 -12.87 0.51
CA ASN A 70 0.72 -11.83 1.42
C ASN A 70 2.01 -11.22 0.85
N LEU A 71 1.89 -10.05 0.22
CA LEU A 71 3.00 -9.37 -0.45
C LEU A 71 2.80 -7.86 -0.49
N ILE A 72 3.91 -7.14 -0.63
CA ILE A 72 3.93 -5.75 -1.04
C ILE A 72 4.87 -5.60 -2.24
N MET A 73 4.42 -4.91 -3.28
CA MET A 73 5.22 -4.57 -4.45
C MET A 73 5.39 -3.06 -4.51
N THR A 74 6.62 -2.57 -4.62
CA THR A 74 6.91 -1.12 -4.60
C THR A 74 8.12 -0.73 -5.44
N ASP A 75 8.06 0.47 -6.03
CA ASP A 75 9.19 1.08 -6.76
C ASP A 75 10.13 1.87 -5.82
N ASN A 76 9.78 1.98 -4.53
CA ASN A 76 10.55 2.67 -3.51
C ASN A 76 10.50 1.92 -2.17
N GLN A 77 11.33 0.88 -2.07
CA GLN A 77 11.46 0.01 -0.89
C GLN A 77 11.69 0.79 0.41
N ARG A 78 12.58 1.79 0.38
CA ARG A 78 12.93 2.55 1.59
C ARG A 78 11.75 3.37 2.11
N MET A 79 11.01 4.02 1.20
CA MET A 79 9.79 4.75 1.54
C MET A 79 8.73 3.82 2.11
N MET A 80 8.42 2.71 1.43
CA MET A 80 7.32 1.86 1.89
C MET A 80 7.63 1.10 3.17
N ARG A 81 8.88 0.69 3.41
CA ARG A 81 9.24 0.12 4.73
C ARG A 81 8.96 1.10 5.86
N TRP A 82 9.28 2.36 5.64
CA TRP A 82 9.02 3.40 6.62
C TRP A 82 7.52 3.71 6.78
N ILE A 83 6.73 3.76 5.70
CA ILE A 83 5.27 3.94 5.78
C ILE A 83 4.60 2.72 6.46
N VAL A 84 5.06 1.50 6.17
CA VAL A 84 4.50 0.29 6.78
C VAL A 84 4.75 0.27 8.29
N ASP A 85 5.99 0.50 8.73
CA ASP A 85 6.35 0.56 10.15
C ASP A 85 5.69 1.75 10.86
N GLY A 86 5.72 2.92 10.23
CA GLY A 86 5.24 4.17 10.80
C GLY A 86 3.72 4.28 10.86
N TRP A 87 3.00 3.68 9.91
CA TRP A 87 1.57 3.94 9.67
C TRP A 87 0.74 2.68 9.45
N VAL A 88 1.04 1.84 8.43
CA VAL A 88 0.17 0.70 8.07
C VAL A 88 0.02 -0.28 9.23
N SER A 89 1.12 -0.64 9.90
CA SER A 89 1.14 -1.58 11.03
C SER A 89 0.30 -1.11 12.24
N LYS A 90 -0.06 0.18 12.28
CA LYS A 90 -0.81 0.82 13.36
C LYS A 90 -2.28 1.06 12.99
N MET A 91 -2.67 0.82 11.74
CA MET A 91 -4.07 0.90 11.32
C MET A 91 -4.88 -0.22 11.98
N PRO A 92 -6.08 0.04 12.52
CA PRO A 92 -6.88 -0.97 13.21
C PRO A 92 -7.14 -2.26 12.40
N THR A 93 -7.23 -2.16 11.07
CA THR A 93 -7.42 -3.30 10.17
C THR A 93 -6.17 -4.18 10.02
N PHE A 94 -4.99 -3.65 10.30
CA PHE A 94 -3.68 -4.28 10.07
C PHE A 94 -2.92 -4.64 11.35
N VAL A 95 -3.24 -4.00 12.48
CA VAL A 95 -2.61 -4.29 13.78
C VAL A 95 -2.76 -5.78 14.11
N GLY A 96 -1.63 -6.44 14.40
CA GLY A 96 -1.60 -7.84 14.83
C GLY A 96 -1.83 -8.87 13.71
N LYS A 97 -1.91 -8.45 12.45
CA LYS A 97 -2.03 -9.38 11.31
C LYS A 97 -0.69 -10.04 11.01
N SER A 98 -0.59 -11.34 11.25
CA SER A 98 0.62 -12.13 10.94
C SER A 98 0.95 -12.09 9.46
N GLY A 99 -0.08 -12.04 8.59
CA GLY A 99 0.09 -11.90 7.15
C GLY A 99 0.90 -10.65 6.76
N LEU A 100 0.73 -9.54 7.49
CA LEU A 100 1.52 -8.32 7.28
C LEU A 100 2.97 -8.49 7.72
N GLN A 101 3.22 -9.30 8.76
CA GLN A 101 4.56 -9.50 9.31
C GLN A 101 5.40 -10.43 8.42
N CYS A 102 4.78 -11.46 7.84
CA CYS A 102 5.44 -12.43 6.96
C CYS A 102 5.39 -12.05 5.47
N MET A 103 4.74 -10.94 5.11
CA MET A 103 4.58 -10.57 3.71
C MET A 103 5.91 -10.48 2.96
N THR A 104 5.89 -10.91 1.70
CA THR A 104 7.06 -10.81 0.83
C THR A 104 7.16 -9.41 0.22
N TRP A 105 8.36 -8.84 0.23
CA TRP A 105 8.65 -7.56 -0.41
C TRP A 105 9.14 -7.81 -1.84
N LEU A 106 8.43 -7.27 -2.81
CA LEU A 106 8.73 -7.37 -4.24
C LEU A 106 9.11 -6.01 -4.80
N ASP A 107 10.02 -6.00 -5.76
CA ASP A 107 10.33 -4.80 -6.54
C ASP A 107 9.27 -4.59 -7.62
N CYS A 108 8.87 -3.33 -7.81
CA CYS A 108 7.97 -2.88 -8.86
C CYS A 108 8.76 -2.32 -10.04
N ASP A 109 8.50 -2.82 -11.23
CA ASP A 109 9.10 -2.36 -12.47
C ASP A 109 8.22 -1.31 -13.18
N SER A 110 6.89 -1.43 -13.06
CA SER A 110 5.97 -0.52 -13.72
C SER A 110 4.62 -0.39 -13.01
N VAL A 111 4.03 0.81 -13.11
CA VAL A 111 2.66 1.08 -12.69
C VAL A 111 1.90 1.72 -13.85
N GLU A 112 0.80 1.09 -14.26
CA GLU A 112 -0.07 1.58 -15.33
C GLU A 112 -1.44 1.96 -14.75
N ARG A 113 -1.83 3.21 -14.93
CA ARG A 113 -3.19 3.67 -14.63
C ARG A 113 -4.07 3.55 -15.86
N ARG A 114 -5.19 2.84 -15.75
CA ARG A 114 -6.19 2.71 -16.81
C ARG A 114 -7.50 3.40 -16.40
N PRO A 115 -7.64 4.71 -16.67
CA PRO A 115 -8.88 5.41 -16.42
C PRO A 115 -9.93 4.95 -17.46
N GLY A 116 -11.01 4.31 -16.99
CA GLY A 116 -12.21 4.11 -17.79
C GLY A 116 -13.11 5.35 -17.73
N ASP A 117 -14.43 5.13 -17.74
CA ASP A 117 -15.43 6.17 -17.45
C ASP A 117 -15.47 6.58 -15.96
N LEU A 118 -14.61 5.97 -15.13
CA LEU A 118 -14.56 6.08 -13.66
C LEU A 118 -15.86 5.69 -12.94
N LYS A 119 -16.88 5.25 -13.69
CA LYS A 119 -18.20 4.85 -13.20
C LYS A 119 -18.34 3.33 -13.21
N THR A 120 -17.88 2.70 -14.28
CA THR A 120 -17.93 1.25 -14.51
C THR A 120 -16.55 0.62 -14.49
N ARG A 121 -15.48 1.37 -14.79
CA ARG A 121 -14.12 0.84 -14.73
C ARG A 121 -13.06 1.85 -14.32
N TYR A 122 -12.20 1.39 -13.42
CA TYR A 122 -10.93 1.98 -13.04
C TYR A 122 -9.99 0.84 -12.65
N SER A 123 -8.75 0.85 -13.13
CA SER A 123 -7.71 -0.04 -12.61
C SER A 123 -6.34 0.63 -12.52
N GLU A 124 -5.55 0.14 -11.58
CA GLU A 124 -4.12 0.42 -11.43
C GLU A 124 -3.41 -0.92 -11.52
N THR A 125 -2.57 -1.11 -12.54
CA THR A 125 -1.81 -2.33 -12.71
C THR A 125 -0.39 -2.12 -12.21
N VAL A 126 0.05 -2.95 -11.26
CA VAL A 126 1.40 -2.92 -10.68
C VAL A 126 2.11 -4.20 -11.08
N CYS A 127 3.24 -4.08 -11.79
CA CYS A 127 4.00 -5.22 -12.28
C CYS A 127 5.44 -5.18 -11.77
N GLY A 128 5.97 -6.33 -11.40
CA GLY A 128 7.36 -6.49 -11.04
C GLY A 128 7.65 -7.84 -10.42
N SER A 129 8.91 -8.26 -10.41
CA SER A 129 9.32 -9.56 -9.86
C SER A 129 8.56 -10.77 -10.44
N GLY A 130 8.10 -10.67 -11.69
CA GLY A 130 7.29 -11.71 -12.35
C GLY A 130 5.84 -11.82 -11.87
N VAL A 131 5.36 -10.84 -11.09
CA VAL A 131 4.00 -10.78 -10.55
C VAL A 131 3.26 -9.56 -11.13
N THR A 132 1.95 -9.69 -11.32
CA THR A 132 1.06 -8.61 -11.73
C THR A 132 -0.10 -8.48 -10.73
N LEU A 133 -0.33 -7.27 -10.24
CA LEU A 133 -1.50 -6.89 -9.43
C LEU A 133 -2.38 -5.95 -10.27
N GLU A 134 -3.71 -6.13 -10.28
CA GLU A 134 -4.71 -5.25 -10.94
C GLU A 134 -5.93 -5.03 -10.03
#